data_AF-D2H1C3-F1
#
_entry.id   AF-D2H1C3-F1
#
_cell.length_a   1.000
_cell.length_b   1.000
_cell.length_c   1.000
_cell.angle_alpha   90.00
_cell.angle_beta   90.00
_cell.angle_gamma   90.00
#
_symmetry.space_group_name_H-M   'P 1'
#
loop_
_entity.id
_entity.type
_entity.pdbx_description
1 polymer ?
#
loop_
_entity_poly.entity_id
_entity_poly.type
_entity_poly.pdbx_seq_one_letter_code
_entity_poly.pdbx_strand_id
1 'polypeptide(L)'
;QVDKEVLCQGLGLLQVPSMLPRDIEALDLSGNQLRSILASPLGFYTALRHLDLSTNEISFIQTGVFQALPHLEYLNLAHNHLAAGTVLSAPGLGPLPRVTSLDLSGNSLYSGLAERLLGEAPALRTLSLAENSLTRLARHTFWGTPALERLDLHSNVLMDIEDGAFDALPRLAHLNLSRNSLTCISDFSLQQLRILDLSCNSIEAFQTAPEPQAEYQLAWLDLRENKLLHFPDLAALPRLIYLNVSNNLIRLPAGPARGSEGIHAPSEGWSALPFSDPSRNASAHPLSQLLNLDLSYNEIELVPEGFLEPLTSLRFLNLSRNCLRAFAVPHAGFLPCLVHLDVSHNALETLALGSRALGSLRTLLLQANALQDLPPYTFASLASLQRLNLQGNRVRPCGGPGEPGPLGCVAFSGISSLRFLNLVDNEMERLRAGAFLHTPLTELDLSVNPGLDVVSGALAGLEASLEVLALQGNGLAVLLVDLPCFSCLKRLNLAENRLSRLPAWTQAVSLEVLDLRNNSFSLLPGSAMGGLEASLRRLYLQGNPLSCCGNGWLAAQLHQGRVDVDPTQELTCRFGSQEEVALSHVRPEDCEKGGLKNVNLIIILTFALISAILLTTLATCCCVRRQKFSQQYKA
;
A
#
# COMPACT_ATOMS: atom_id res chain seq x y z
N GLN A 1 -23.02 -42.13 4.11
CA GLN A 1 -23.00 -41.03 5.08
C GLN A 1 -24.01 -40.03 4.58
N VAL A 2 -25.14 -39.89 5.27
CA VAL A 2 -26.11 -38.84 4.95
C VAL A 2 -25.50 -37.54 5.49
N ASP A 3 -25.38 -36.51 4.65
CA ASP A 3 -24.98 -35.19 5.12
C ASP A 3 -25.97 -34.73 6.18
N LYS A 4 -25.47 -34.46 7.39
CA LYS A 4 -26.26 -33.92 8.50
C LYS A 4 -26.37 -32.40 8.46
N GLU A 5 -25.89 -31.81 7.38
CA GLU A 5 -25.94 -30.39 7.09
C GLU A 5 -26.99 -30.13 6.01
N VAL A 6 -27.88 -29.18 6.27
CA VAL A 6 -28.92 -28.76 5.34
C VAL A 6 -28.72 -27.29 5.02
N LEU A 7 -28.51 -27.01 3.75
CA LEU A 7 -28.30 -25.68 3.20
C LEU A 7 -29.59 -25.19 2.53
N CYS A 8 -30.24 -24.20 3.13
CA CYS A 8 -31.48 -23.59 2.66
C CYS A 8 -31.33 -22.07 2.49
N GLN A 9 -30.11 -21.57 2.28
CA GLN A 9 -29.86 -20.14 2.15
C GLN A 9 -30.40 -19.56 0.83
N GLY A 10 -30.88 -18.31 0.87
CA GLY A 10 -31.22 -17.56 -0.35
C GLY A 10 -32.43 -18.07 -1.15
N LEU A 11 -33.27 -18.93 -0.56
CA LEU A 11 -34.39 -19.58 -1.24
C LEU A 11 -35.70 -18.78 -1.20
N GLY A 12 -35.72 -17.63 -0.52
CA GLY A 12 -36.95 -16.83 -0.34
C GLY A 12 -37.96 -17.50 0.57
N LEU A 13 -37.50 -18.25 1.57
CA LEU A 13 -38.36 -18.93 2.53
C LEU A 13 -39.04 -17.92 3.46
N LEU A 14 -40.35 -18.08 3.65
CA LEU A 14 -41.16 -17.26 4.57
C LEU A 14 -41.30 -17.89 5.96
N GLN A 15 -41.02 -19.20 6.07
CA GLN A 15 -41.12 -19.96 7.31
C GLN A 15 -40.04 -21.06 7.34
N VAL A 16 -39.68 -21.51 8.54
CA VAL A 16 -38.78 -22.65 8.74
C VAL A 16 -39.40 -23.89 8.08
N PRO A 17 -38.67 -24.63 7.22
CA PRO A 17 -39.18 -25.86 6.61
C PRO A 17 -39.57 -26.89 7.68
N SER A 18 -40.64 -27.65 7.48
CA SER A 18 -41.13 -28.67 8.42
C SER A 18 -40.83 -30.12 8.01
N MET A 19 -40.30 -30.32 6.80
CA MET A 19 -40.12 -31.63 6.15
C MET A 19 -38.64 -32.04 6.02
N LEU A 20 -37.74 -31.42 6.79
CA LEU A 20 -36.33 -31.79 6.79
C LEU A 20 -36.09 -33.08 7.61
N PRO A 21 -34.98 -33.80 7.37
CA PRO A 21 -34.59 -34.92 8.23
C PRO A 21 -34.46 -34.47 9.69
N ARG A 22 -34.89 -35.32 10.64
CA ARG A 22 -34.90 -34.96 12.07
C ARG A 22 -33.53 -35.06 12.75
N ASP A 23 -32.60 -35.74 12.11
CA ASP A 23 -31.24 -36.02 12.58
C ASP A 23 -30.20 -35.03 12.04
N ILE A 24 -30.65 -33.90 11.48
CA ILE A 24 -29.78 -32.80 11.06
C ILE A 24 -29.07 -32.17 12.25
N GLU A 25 -27.78 -31.89 12.07
CA GLU A 25 -26.91 -31.25 13.07
C GLU A 25 -26.60 -29.79 12.70
N ALA A 26 -26.67 -29.44 11.41
CA ALA A 26 -26.46 -28.08 10.93
C ALA A 26 -27.58 -27.65 9.97
N LEU A 27 -28.12 -26.45 10.18
CA LEU A 27 -29.16 -25.86 9.35
C LEU A 27 -28.80 -24.41 9.03
N ASP A 28 -28.64 -24.12 7.75
CA ASP A 28 -28.45 -22.77 7.22
C ASP A 28 -29.75 -22.29 6.57
N LEU A 29 -30.37 -21.28 7.17
CA LEU A 29 -31.56 -20.58 6.69
C LEU A 29 -31.27 -19.09 6.41
N SER A 30 -30.01 -18.74 6.19
CA SER A 30 -29.59 -17.37 5.95
C SER A 30 -30.14 -16.78 4.64
N GLY A 31 -30.28 -15.46 4.56
CA GLY A 31 -30.70 -14.79 3.32
C GLY A 31 -32.12 -15.13 2.86
N ASN A 32 -33.03 -15.41 3.80
CA ASN A 32 -34.44 -15.69 3.54
C ASN A 32 -35.32 -14.53 4.02
N GLN A 33 -36.64 -14.73 4.06
CA GLN A 33 -37.63 -13.72 4.44
C GLN A 33 -38.40 -14.16 5.71
N LEU A 34 -37.71 -14.83 6.63
CA LEU A 34 -38.28 -15.30 7.88
C LEU A 34 -38.61 -14.11 8.79
N ARG A 35 -39.84 -14.03 9.29
CA ARG A 35 -40.29 -12.94 10.17
C ARG A 35 -40.41 -13.34 11.64
N SER A 36 -40.61 -14.63 11.89
CA SER A 36 -40.83 -15.16 13.24
C SER A 36 -40.22 -16.54 13.40
N ILE A 37 -39.62 -16.79 14.56
CA ILE A 37 -39.11 -18.10 14.96
C ILE A 37 -40.01 -18.67 16.04
N LEU A 38 -40.68 -19.78 15.71
CA LEU A 38 -41.63 -20.47 16.56
C LEU A 38 -41.10 -21.85 16.96
N ALA A 39 -41.55 -22.36 18.10
CA ALA A 39 -41.17 -23.68 18.62
C ALA A 39 -41.53 -24.81 17.66
N SER A 40 -42.60 -24.67 16.89
CA SER A 40 -42.90 -25.55 15.75
C SER A 40 -42.83 -24.72 14.48
N PRO A 41 -42.07 -25.13 13.44
CA PRO A 41 -41.46 -26.47 13.27
C PRO A 41 -40.02 -26.64 13.78
N LEU A 42 -39.35 -25.59 14.30
CA LEU A 42 -37.91 -25.66 14.63
C LEU A 42 -37.57 -26.74 15.68
N GLY A 43 -38.44 -26.94 16.68
CA GLY A 43 -38.26 -27.91 17.74
C GLY A 43 -38.36 -29.38 17.30
N PHE A 44 -38.68 -29.66 16.03
CA PHE A 44 -38.57 -31.03 15.48
C PHE A 44 -37.12 -31.47 15.26
N TYR A 45 -36.20 -30.51 15.15
CA TYR A 45 -34.79 -30.74 14.81
C TYR A 45 -33.91 -30.76 16.07
N THR A 46 -34.23 -31.64 17.01
CA THR A 46 -33.58 -31.68 18.34
C THR A 46 -32.09 -32.01 18.31
N ALA A 47 -31.58 -32.55 17.20
CA ALA A 47 -30.18 -32.87 16.99
C ALA A 47 -29.32 -31.66 16.55
N LEU A 48 -29.93 -30.49 16.30
CA LEU A 48 -29.22 -29.30 15.84
C LEU A 48 -28.15 -28.84 16.83
N ARG A 49 -26.98 -28.52 16.26
CA ARG A 49 -25.80 -27.96 16.92
C ARG A 49 -25.43 -26.60 16.33
N HIS A 50 -25.67 -26.43 15.03
CA HIS A 50 -25.42 -25.19 14.30
C HIS A 50 -26.70 -24.69 13.63
N LEU A 51 -27.12 -23.48 13.96
CA LEU A 51 -28.30 -22.85 13.38
C LEU A 51 -27.94 -21.45 12.88
N ASP A 52 -28.02 -21.25 11.58
CA ASP A 52 -27.86 -19.93 10.95
C ASP A 52 -29.21 -19.40 10.48
N LEU A 53 -29.61 -18.27 11.05
CA LEU A 53 -30.83 -17.52 10.75
C LEU A 53 -30.49 -16.07 10.34
N SER A 54 -29.25 -15.80 9.96
CA SER A 54 -28.78 -14.46 9.64
C SER A 54 -29.42 -13.90 8.37
N THR A 55 -29.39 -12.58 8.21
CA THR A 55 -29.88 -11.90 7.00
C THR A 55 -31.32 -12.30 6.66
N ASN A 56 -32.22 -12.10 7.63
CA ASN A 56 -33.65 -12.37 7.53
C ASN A 56 -34.44 -11.15 8.03
N GLU A 57 -35.77 -11.26 8.13
CA GLU A 57 -36.66 -10.19 8.63
C GLU A 57 -37.17 -10.51 10.05
N ILE A 58 -36.43 -11.27 10.86
CA ILE A 58 -36.94 -11.83 12.12
C ILE A 58 -37.16 -10.70 13.12
N SER A 59 -38.42 -10.45 13.47
CA SER A 59 -38.79 -9.49 14.51
C SER A 59 -39.33 -10.17 15.77
N PHE A 60 -39.80 -11.42 15.68
CA PHE A 60 -40.39 -12.16 16.79
C PHE A 60 -39.70 -13.51 17.02
N ILE A 61 -39.30 -13.76 18.26
CA ILE A 61 -38.78 -15.05 18.70
C ILE A 61 -39.72 -15.54 19.82
N GLN A 62 -40.32 -16.71 19.63
CA GLN A 62 -41.13 -17.34 20.67
C GLN A 62 -40.26 -17.67 21.88
N THR A 63 -40.70 -17.27 23.07
CA THR A 63 -39.99 -17.49 24.33
C THR A 63 -39.58 -18.95 24.50
N GLY A 64 -38.28 -19.18 24.74
CA GLY A 64 -37.71 -20.50 24.99
C GLY A 64 -37.66 -21.42 23.77
N VAL A 65 -37.84 -20.90 22.54
CA VAL A 65 -37.76 -21.72 21.32
C VAL A 65 -36.45 -22.50 21.20
N PHE A 66 -35.34 -21.91 21.62
CA PHE A 66 -34.02 -22.55 21.57
C PHE A 66 -33.80 -23.57 22.69
N GLN A 67 -34.65 -23.60 23.74
CA GLN A 67 -34.59 -24.65 24.76
C GLN A 67 -35.03 -26.02 24.19
N ALA A 68 -35.80 -26.02 23.10
CA ALA A 68 -36.13 -27.24 22.36
C ALA A 68 -34.93 -27.83 21.59
N LEU A 69 -33.80 -27.11 21.54
CA LEU A 69 -32.57 -27.51 20.85
C LEU A 69 -31.45 -27.75 21.89
N PRO A 70 -31.47 -28.88 22.63
CA PRO A 70 -30.59 -29.11 23.77
C PRO A 70 -29.10 -29.26 23.40
N HIS A 71 -28.80 -29.47 22.12
CA HIS A 71 -27.44 -29.65 21.59
C HIS A 71 -26.92 -28.41 20.85
N LEU A 72 -27.66 -27.30 20.85
CA LEU A 72 -27.28 -26.09 20.11
C LEU A 72 -26.00 -25.47 20.68
N GLU A 73 -24.98 -25.35 19.84
CA GLU A 73 -23.64 -24.84 20.16
C GLU A 73 -23.35 -23.51 19.47
N TYR A 74 -23.90 -23.30 18.27
CA TYR A 74 -23.76 -22.08 17.47
C TYR A 74 -25.15 -21.57 17.05
N LEU A 75 -25.40 -20.29 17.32
CA LEU A 75 -26.63 -19.59 16.93
C LEU A 75 -26.28 -18.25 16.28
N ASN A 76 -26.63 -18.09 15.01
CA ASN A 76 -26.47 -16.84 14.29
C ASN A 76 -27.83 -16.21 14.00
N LEU A 77 -28.06 -15.01 14.55
CA LEU A 77 -29.24 -14.18 14.36
C LEU A 77 -28.87 -12.80 13.79
N ALA A 78 -27.67 -12.67 13.21
CA ALA A 78 -27.17 -11.40 12.66
C ALA A 78 -28.10 -10.82 11.58
N HIS A 79 -28.13 -9.50 11.45
CA HIS A 79 -28.90 -8.77 10.42
C HIS A 79 -30.38 -9.20 10.38
N ASN A 80 -31.07 -8.97 11.50
CA ASN A 80 -32.51 -9.19 11.66
C ASN A 80 -33.17 -7.94 12.31
N HIS A 81 -34.42 -8.03 12.73
CA HIS A 81 -35.19 -6.92 13.28
C HIS A 81 -35.60 -7.14 14.75
N LEU A 82 -34.71 -7.74 15.55
CA LEU A 82 -35.02 -8.15 16.92
C LEU A 82 -35.35 -6.98 17.87
N ALA A 83 -34.91 -5.76 17.55
CA ALA A 83 -35.30 -4.57 18.31
C ALA A 83 -36.79 -4.24 18.23
N ALA A 84 -37.46 -4.53 17.11
CA ALA A 84 -38.83 -4.11 16.86
C ALA A 84 -39.88 -4.95 17.63
N GLY A 85 -39.66 -6.26 17.79
CA GLY A 85 -40.66 -7.15 18.38
C GLY A 85 -40.44 -7.55 19.84
N THR A 86 -39.29 -7.20 20.43
CA THR A 86 -38.93 -7.55 21.82
C THR A 86 -39.53 -6.61 22.89
N VAL A 87 -40.25 -5.57 22.47
CA VAL A 87 -40.93 -4.63 23.39
C VAL A 87 -42.13 -5.29 24.13
N LEU A 88 -42.61 -6.47 23.69
CA LEU A 88 -43.92 -6.99 24.12
C LEU A 88 -43.96 -8.40 24.73
N SER A 89 -42.84 -9.14 24.90
CA SER A 89 -42.90 -10.50 25.48
C SER A 89 -41.64 -10.86 26.30
N ALA A 90 -41.82 -11.28 27.56
CA ALA A 90 -40.75 -11.76 28.44
C ALA A 90 -40.30 -13.21 28.10
N PRO A 91 -39.10 -13.67 28.51
CA PRO A 91 -37.80 -13.02 28.60
C PRO A 91 -36.92 -13.40 27.38
N GLY A 92 -36.70 -12.47 26.45
CA GLY A 92 -35.64 -12.56 25.42
C GLY A 92 -35.50 -13.91 24.69
N LEU A 93 -34.25 -14.37 24.50
CA LEU A 93 -33.91 -15.67 23.91
C LEU A 93 -34.18 -16.86 24.85
N GLY A 94 -34.36 -16.60 26.15
CA GLY A 94 -34.33 -17.60 27.21
C GLY A 94 -32.91 -18.16 27.48
N PRO A 95 -32.79 -19.13 28.41
CA PRO A 95 -31.51 -19.75 28.73
C PRO A 95 -30.94 -20.54 27.55
N LEU A 96 -29.64 -20.36 27.30
CA LEU A 96 -28.86 -21.03 26.26
C LEU A 96 -27.73 -21.86 26.90
N PRO A 97 -28.02 -23.06 27.44
CA PRO A 97 -27.09 -23.78 28.31
C PRO A 97 -25.85 -24.35 27.60
N ARG A 98 -25.93 -24.58 26.29
CA ARG A 98 -24.87 -25.20 25.48
C ARG A 98 -24.29 -24.29 24.39
N VAL A 99 -24.92 -23.14 24.13
CA VAL A 99 -24.47 -22.23 23.08
C VAL A 99 -23.11 -21.65 23.50
N THR A 100 -22.13 -21.82 22.61
CA THR A 100 -20.76 -21.35 22.78
C THR A 100 -20.48 -20.11 21.94
N SER A 101 -21.20 -19.93 20.84
CA SER A 101 -21.09 -18.79 19.94
C SER A 101 -22.47 -18.24 19.61
N LEU A 102 -22.67 -16.95 19.86
CA LEU A 102 -23.92 -16.24 19.60
C LEU A 102 -23.62 -14.96 18.82
N ASP A 103 -24.25 -14.81 17.66
CA ASP A 103 -24.19 -13.59 16.87
C ASP A 103 -25.54 -12.88 16.84
N LEU A 104 -25.56 -11.65 17.36
CA LEU A 104 -26.70 -10.74 17.42
C LEU A 104 -26.37 -9.40 16.74
N SER A 105 -25.37 -9.39 15.85
CA SER A 105 -24.98 -8.18 15.13
C SER A 105 -26.08 -7.66 14.21
N GLY A 106 -26.09 -6.36 13.90
CA GLY A 106 -26.99 -5.82 12.89
C GLY A 106 -28.48 -5.92 13.22
N ASN A 107 -28.85 -5.90 14.50
CA ASN A 107 -30.24 -6.08 14.97
C ASN A 107 -30.90 -4.79 15.48
N SER A 108 -30.22 -3.65 15.31
CA SER A 108 -30.62 -2.34 15.82
C SER A 108 -30.92 -2.35 17.34
N LEU A 109 -30.23 -3.20 18.09
CA LEU A 109 -30.41 -3.31 19.55
C LEU A 109 -29.97 -2.02 20.24
N TYR A 110 -30.70 -1.60 21.27
CA TYR A 110 -30.37 -0.44 22.10
C TYR A 110 -30.09 -0.88 23.54
N SER A 111 -29.46 0.01 24.33
CA SER A 111 -29.09 -0.29 25.72
C SER A 111 -30.31 -0.68 26.58
N GLY A 112 -30.16 -1.69 27.43
CA GLY A 112 -31.25 -2.30 28.20
C GLY A 112 -32.08 -3.34 27.43
N LEU A 113 -32.09 -3.32 26.09
CA LEU A 113 -32.67 -4.43 25.33
C LEU A 113 -31.69 -5.61 25.21
N ALA A 114 -30.41 -5.34 24.93
CA ALA A 114 -29.39 -6.38 24.84
C ALA A 114 -29.34 -7.24 26.12
N GLU A 115 -29.40 -6.60 27.29
CA GLU A 115 -29.39 -7.23 28.62
C GLU A 115 -30.60 -8.16 28.81
N ARG A 116 -31.78 -7.71 28.37
CA ARG A 116 -33.02 -8.49 28.42
C ARG A 116 -33.02 -9.64 27.41
N LEU A 117 -32.31 -9.51 26.30
CA LEU A 117 -32.28 -10.50 25.23
C LEU A 117 -31.31 -11.65 25.52
N LEU A 118 -30.12 -11.32 26.06
CA LEU A 118 -29.00 -12.25 26.27
C LEU A 118 -29.29 -13.39 27.26
N GLY A 119 -30.19 -13.19 28.22
CA GLY A 119 -30.60 -14.23 29.17
C GLY A 119 -29.41 -14.86 29.92
N GLU A 120 -29.54 -16.14 30.27
CA GLU A 120 -28.45 -16.93 30.88
C GLU A 120 -27.79 -17.82 29.82
N ALA A 121 -26.51 -17.59 29.53
CA ALA A 121 -25.73 -18.39 28.58
C ALA A 121 -24.39 -18.79 29.22
N PRO A 122 -24.38 -19.76 30.16
CA PRO A 122 -23.21 -20.08 30.98
C PRO A 122 -22.05 -20.73 30.21
N ALA A 123 -22.32 -21.27 29.02
CA ALA A 123 -21.31 -21.87 28.14
C ALA A 123 -20.80 -20.92 27.05
N LEU A 124 -21.34 -19.70 26.97
CA LEU A 124 -21.06 -18.75 25.90
C LEU A 124 -19.61 -18.27 25.97
N ARG A 125 -18.87 -18.43 24.87
CA ARG A 125 -17.46 -18.03 24.74
C ARG A 125 -17.27 -16.86 23.78
N THR A 126 -18.11 -16.77 22.76
CA THR A 126 -18.06 -15.71 21.75
C THR A 126 -19.42 -15.07 21.60
N LEU A 127 -19.46 -13.75 21.73
CA LEU A 127 -20.66 -12.94 21.58
C LEU A 127 -20.36 -11.78 20.64
N SER A 128 -21.16 -11.64 19.60
CA SER A 128 -21.17 -10.44 18.76
C SER A 128 -22.45 -9.64 18.98
N LEU A 129 -22.27 -8.37 19.34
CA LEU A 129 -23.29 -7.33 19.41
C LEU A 129 -22.92 -6.16 18.48
N ALA A 130 -22.07 -6.42 17.49
CA ALA A 130 -21.61 -5.41 16.54
C ALA A 130 -22.76 -4.82 15.71
N GLU A 131 -22.55 -3.64 15.12
CA GLU A 131 -23.54 -3.01 14.21
C GLU A 131 -24.94 -2.85 14.83
N ASN A 132 -24.99 -2.55 16.13
CA ASN A 132 -26.21 -2.23 16.86
C ASN A 132 -26.21 -0.73 17.22
N SER A 133 -27.13 -0.32 18.08
CA SER A 133 -27.31 1.07 18.52
C SER A 133 -27.14 1.19 20.04
N LEU A 134 -26.19 0.44 20.61
CA LEU A 134 -25.88 0.50 22.04
C LEU A 134 -25.19 1.83 22.35
N THR A 135 -25.71 2.56 23.33
CA THR A 135 -25.18 3.87 23.75
C THR A 135 -24.34 3.81 25.01
N ARG A 136 -24.63 2.81 25.87
CA ARG A 136 -23.92 2.55 27.13
C ARG A 136 -23.82 1.06 27.43
N LEU A 137 -22.77 0.69 28.17
CA LEU A 137 -22.65 -0.61 28.85
C LEU A 137 -22.82 -0.42 30.36
N ALA A 138 -23.75 -1.15 30.96
CA ALA A 138 -23.99 -1.10 32.40
C ALA A 138 -23.31 -2.27 33.12
N ARG A 139 -23.10 -2.14 34.44
CA ARG A 139 -22.48 -3.18 35.29
C ARG A 139 -23.11 -4.57 35.14
N HIS A 140 -24.40 -4.65 34.84
CA HIS A 140 -25.18 -5.88 34.77
C HIS A 140 -25.41 -6.40 33.35
N THR A 141 -24.88 -5.73 32.32
CA THR A 141 -25.13 -6.07 30.91
C THR A 141 -24.73 -7.52 30.57
N PHE A 142 -23.65 -8.04 31.19
CA PHE A 142 -23.07 -9.35 30.86
C PHE A 142 -23.07 -10.38 32.01
N TRP A 143 -23.90 -10.20 33.04
CA TRP A 143 -23.94 -11.10 34.22
C TRP A 143 -24.27 -12.56 33.89
N GLY A 144 -25.08 -12.81 32.85
CA GLY A 144 -25.48 -14.16 32.43
C GLY A 144 -24.44 -14.95 31.63
N THR A 145 -23.25 -14.37 31.37
CA THR A 145 -22.25 -14.91 30.43
C THR A 145 -20.83 -15.07 31.03
N PRO A 146 -20.65 -15.79 32.16
CA PRO A 146 -19.37 -15.84 32.89
C PRO A 146 -18.23 -16.59 32.16
N ALA A 147 -18.53 -17.34 31.09
CA ALA A 147 -17.54 -18.06 30.30
C ALA A 147 -17.03 -17.26 29.08
N LEU A 148 -17.46 -16.01 28.91
CA LEU A 148 -17.17 -15.24 27.71
C LEU A 148 -15.67 -14.96 27.58
N GLU A 149 -15.12 -15.25 26.41
CA GLU A 149 -13.71 -15.06 26.06
C GLU A 149 -13.53 -13.97 24.99
N ARG A 150 -14.53 -13.81 24.11
CA ARG A 150 -14.52 -12.85 23.00
C ARG A 150 -15.83 -12.08 22.98
N LEU A 151 -15.73 -10.75 23.02
CA LEU A 151 -16.86 -9.84 22.95
C LEU A 151 -16.61 -8.84 21.83
N ASP A 152 -17.52 -8.83 20.86
CA ASP A 152 -17.52 -7.85 19.78
C ASP A 152 -18.66 -6.83 19.95
N LEU A 153 -18.27 -5.56 20.03
CA LEU A 153 -19.14 -4.40 20.19
C LEU A 153 -18.84 -3.34 19.11
N HIS A 154 -18.15 -3.71 18.02
CA HIS A 154 -17.76 -2.72 17.02
C HIS A 154 -18.98 -2.07 16.35
N SER A 155 -18.80 -0.85 15.83
CA SER A 155 -19.85 -0.15 15.06
C SER A 155 -21.16 0.00 15.86
N ASN A 156 -21.03 0.39 17.13
CA ASN A 156 -22.12 0.85 17.97
C ASN A 156 -21.98 2.37 18.17
N VAL A 157 -22.77 2.94 19.08
CA VAL A 157 -22.73 4.35 19.45
C VAL A 157 -22.37 4.51 20.93
N LEU A 158 -21.50 3.63 21.43
CA LEU A 158 -21.09 3.64 22.84
C LEU A 158 -20.37 4.93 23.16
N MET A 159 -20.90 5.68 24.12
CA MET A 159 -20.30 6.89 24.69
C MET A 159 -19.78 6.60 26.11
N ASP A 160 -20.52 5.80 26.87
CA ASP A 160 -20.23 5.51 28.28
C ASP A 160 -20.07 4.02 28.55
N ILE A 161 -19.05 3.66 29.32
CA ILE A 161 -18.88 2.33 29.90
C ILE A 161 -18.85 2.51 31.42
N GLU A 162 -19.85 1.94 32.11
CA GLU A 162 -19.88 2.01 33.58
C GLU A 162 -18.70 1.28 34.22
N ASP A 163 -18.26 1.78 35.37
CA ASP A 163 -17.30 1.08 36.21
C ASP A 163 -17.83 -0.31 36.63
N GLY A 164 -17.03 -1.34 36.34
CA GLY A 164 -17.38 -2.74 36.54
C GLY A 164 -18.31 -3.35 35.47
N ALA A 165 -18.53 -2.70 34.31
CA ALA A 165 -19.29 -3.26 33.18
C ALA A 165 -18.84 -4.67 32.74
N PHE A 166 -17.57 -5.00 32.97
CA PHE A 166 -16.97 -6.26 32.57
C PHE A 166 -16.56 -7.16 33.75
N ASP A 167 -16.90 -6.82 34.99
CA ASP A 167 -16.51 -7.57 36.20
C ASP A 167 -17.02 -9.03 36.17
N ALA A 168 -18.16 -9.25 35.53
CA ALA A 168 -18.74 -10.58 35.36
C ALA A 168 -18.03 -11.44 34.29
N LEU A 169 -16.99 -10.93 33.63
CA LEU A 169 -16.30 -11.58 32.51
C LEU A 169 -14.82 -11.89 32.84
N PRO A 170 -14.54 -12.75 33.83
CA PRO A 170 -13.17 -13.03 34.28
C PRO A 170 -12.30 -13.76 33.23
N ARG A 171 -12.90 -14.28 32.17
CA ARG A 171 -12.21 -14.99 31.07
C ARG A 171 -12.07 -14.17 29.79
N LEU A 172 -12.54 -12.93 29.78
CA LEU A 172 -12.55 -12.10 28.58
C LEU A 172 -11.13 -11.84 28.09
N ALA A 173 -10.77 -12.40 26.95
CA ALA A 173 -9.43 -12.26 26.39
C ALA A 173 -9.40 -11.29 25.21
N HIS A 174 -10.50 -11.15 24.45
CA HIS A 174 -10.60 -10.31 23.27
C HIS A 174 -11.82 -9.38 23.40
N LEU A 175 -11.59 -8.07 23.29
CA LEU A 175 -12.63 -7.06 23.34
C LEU A 175 -12.47 -6.11 22.15
N ASN A 176 -13.49 -6.03 21.31
CA ASN A 176 -13.55 -5.11 20.19
C ASN A 176 -14.57 -4.01 20.46
N LEU A 177 -14.08 -2.78 20.62
CA LEU A 177 -14.86 -1.55 20.82
C LEU A 177 -14.62 -0.56 19.68
N SER A 178 -14.11 -1.03 18.53
CA SER A 178 -13.82 -0.16 17.39
C SER A 178 -15.09 0.51 16.83
N ARG A 179 -14.94 1.68 16.18
CA ARG A 179 -16.06 2.41 15.57
C ARG A 179 -17.18 2.68 16.57
N ASN A 180 -16.85 3.29 17.70
CA ASN A 180 -17.80 3.76 18.71
C ASN A 180 -17.62 5.28 18.91
N SER A 181 -18.17 5.84 19.98
CA SER A 181 -18.12 7.27 20.31
C SER A 181 -17.46 7.53 21.67
N LEU A 182 -16.53 6.66 22.08
CA LEU A 182 -15.81 6.79 23.35
C LEU A 182 -14.88 8.01 23.31
N THR A 183 -14.89 8.83 24.35
CA THR A 183 -14.14 10.10 24.43
C THR A 183 -12.93 10.04 25.36
N CYS A 184 -12.97 9.21 26.42
CA CYS A 184 -11.89 9.06 27.38
C CYS A 184 -11.88 7.66 27.99
N ILE A 185 -10.68 7.10 28.21
CA ILE A 185 -10.48 5.89 29.01
C ILE A 185 -9.58 6.26 30.19
N SER A 186 -10.19 6.60 31.32
CA SER A 186 -9.48 7.08 32.51
C SER A 186 -9.05 5.96 33.47
N ASP A 187 -9.65 4.78 33.38
CA ASP A 187 -9.38 3.65 34.28
C ASP A 187 -9.57 2.30 33.55
N PHE A 188 -8.52 1.86 32.84
CA PHE A 188 -8.52 0.51 32.25
C PHE A 188 -8.12 -0.53 33.30
N SER A 189 -9.04 -1.41 33.70
CA SER A 189 -8.88 -2.39 34.78
C SER A 189 -8.92 -3.88 34.34
N LEU A 190 -9.06 -4.17 33.04
CA LEU A 190 -9.20 -5.54 32.50
C LEU A 190 -7.85 -6.27 32.39
N GLN A 191 -7.36 -6.78 33.52
CA GLN A 191 -6.05 -7.43 33.63
C GLN A 191 -5.92 -8.70 32.80
N GLN A 192 -7.00 -9.46 32.64
CA GLN A 192 -7.04 -10.73 31.89
C GLN A 192 -7.01 -10.56 30.37
N LEU A 193 -7.31 -9.35 29.88
CA LEU A 193 -7.50 -9.06 28.48
C LEU A 193 -6.18 -9.18 27.72
N ARG A 194 -6.22 -9.74 26.51
CA ARG A 194 -5.04 -9.93 25.64
C ARG A 194 -5.08 -9.05 24.39
N ILE A 195 -6.27 -8.82 23.85
CA ILE A 195 -6.51 -8.03 22.64
C ILE A 195 -7.59 -7.01 22.94
N LEU A 196 -7.26 -5.73 22.74
CA LEU A 196 -8.17 -4.60 22.87
C LEU A 196 -8.14 -3.74 21.61
N ASP A 197 -9.27 -3.66 20.92
CA ASP A 197 -9.46 -2.75 19.80
C ASP A 197 -10.34 -1.56 20.22
N LEU A 198 -9.76 -0.37 20.23
CA LEU A 198 -10.40 0.91 20.51
C LEU A 198 -10.31 1.85 19.29
N SER A 199 -10.02 1.32 18.10
CA SER A 199 -9.84 2.11 16.89
C SER A 199 -11.11 2.87 16.46
N CYS A 200 -10.96 3.94 15.71
CA CYS A 200 -12.10 4.72 15.18
C CYS A 200 -13.07 5.19 16.29
N ASN A 201 -12.54 5.75 17.38
CA ASN A 201 -13.33 6.38 18.44
C ASN A 201 -12.99 7.89 18.50
N SER A 202 -13.33 8.57 19.60
CA SER A 202 -12.95 9.96 19.85
C SER A 202 -12.09 10.10 21.11
N ILE A 203 -11.29 9.08 21.42
CA ILE A 203 -10.52 8.99 22.67
C ILE A 203 -9.41 10.04 22.66
N GLU A 204 -9.43 10.96 23.63
CA GLU A 204 -8.41 12.00 23.80
C GLU A 204 -7.28 11.58 24.75
N ALA A 205 -7.60 10.71 25.71
CA ALA A 205 -6.68 10.19 26.70
C ALA A 205 -6.95 8.71 27.01
N PHE A 206 -5.87 7.93 27.16
CA PHE A 206 -5.90 6.54 27.59
C PHE A 206 -4.99 6.36 28.81
N GLN A 207 -5.55 5.89 29.92
CA GLN A 207 -4.83 5.64 31.16
C GLN A 207 -5.23 4.29 31.78
N THR A 208 -4.24 3.52 32.22
CA THR A 208 -4.44 2.29 32.99
C THR A 208 -4.69 2.58 34.46
N ALA A 209 -5.34 1.65 35.18
CA ALA A 209 -5.53 1.79 36.61
C ALA A 209 -4.19 2.00 37.36
N PRO A 210 -4.10 2.93 38.33
CA PRO A 210 -2.86 3.28 39.04
C PRO A 210 -2.20 2.13 39.80
N GLU A 211 -3.01 1.28 40.43
CA GLU A 211 -2.55 0.17 41.27
C GLU A 211 -3.24 -1.12 40.82
N PRO A 212 -2.72 -1.80 39.78
CA PRO A 212 -3.32 -3.03 39.32
C PRO A 212 -3.15 -4.15 40.35
N GLN A 213 -4.23 -4.89 40.61
CA GLN A 213 -4.24 -6.03 41.52
C GLN A 213 -3.42 -7.23 40.98
N ALA A 214 -3.25 -7.32 39.65
CA ALA A 214 -2.41 -8.29 38.98
C ALA A 214 -1.83 -7.71 37.67
N GLU A 215 -0.82 -8.37 37.11
CA GLU A 215 -0.19 -7.98 35.84
C GLU A 215 -1.18 -8.03 34.66
N TYR A 216 -1.26 -6.94 33.90
CA TYR A 216 -2.00 -6.91 32.64
C TYR A 216 -1.42 -7.92 31.63
N GLN A 217 -2.33 -8.69 31.02
CA GLN A 217 -2.01 -9.70 29.99
C GLN A 217 -2.10 -9.14 28.57
N LEU A 218 -2.31 -7.82 28.44
CA LEU A 218 -2.57 -7.16 27.17
C LEU A 218 -1.35 -7.23 26.27
N ALA A 219 -1.52 -7.87 25.10
CA ALA A 219 -0.47 -8.08 24.11
C ALA A 219 -0.70 -7.27 22.83
N TRP A 220 -1.95 -6.91 22.54
CA TRP A 220 -2.34 -6.16 21.35
C TRP A 220 -3.29 -5.04 21.74
N LEU A 221 -2.91 -3.80 21.42
CA LEU A 221 -3.71 -2.60 21.66
C LEU A 221 -3.76 -1.76 20.39
N ASP A 222 -4.97 -1.40 19.98
CA ASP A 222 -5.21 -0.54 18.84
C ASP A 222 -6.05 0.67 19.24
N LEU A 223 -5.45 1.83 19.03
CA LEU A 223 -5.97 3.15 19.34
C LEU A 223 -5.94 4.03 18.08
N ARG A 224 -5.82 3.44 16.87
CA ARG A 224 -5.77 4.23 15.63
C ARG A 224 -7.06 5.01 15.39
N GLU A 225 -6.96 6.11 14.64
CA GLU A 225 -8.13 6.94 14.29
C GLU A 225 -8.91 7.39 15.54
N ASN A 226 -8.19 8.00 16.48
CA ASN A 226 -8.72 8.61 17.70
C ASN A 226 -8.28 10.09 17.76
N LYS A 227 -8.39 10.72 18.93
CA LYS A 227 -7.99 12.12 19.17
C LYS A 227 -6.89 12.22 20.23
N LEU A 228 -6.07 11.19 20.38
CA LEU A 228 -5.04 11.15 21.41
C LEU A 228 -4.08 12.33 21.24
N LEU A 229 -3.89 13.09 22.31
CA LEU A 229 -2.95 14.22 22.35
C LEU A 229 -1.57 13.81 22.87
N HIS A 230 -1.51 12.71 23.63
CA HIS A 230 -0.32 12.24 24.31
C HIS A 230 -0.08 10.76 24.03
N PHE A 231 1.19 10.35 24.06
CA PHE A 231 1.53 8.93 23.99
C PHE A 231 1.07 8.22 25.27
N PRO A 232 0.37 7.07 25.19
CA PRO A 232 -0.10 6.34 26.37
C PRO A 232 1.04 5.89 27.29
N ASP A 233 0.84 5.94 28.61
CA ASP A 233 1.78 5.32 29.56
C ASP A 233 1.66 3.80 29.48
N LEU A 234 2.69 3.16 28.93
CA LEU A 234 2.74 1.73 28.72
C LEU A 234 3.44 0.97 29.86
N ALA A 235 3.90 1.66 30.92
CA ALA A 235 4.63 1.02 32.02
C ALA A 235 3.80 -0.08 32.72
N ALA A 236 2.48 0.09 32.75
CA ALA A 236 1.53 -0.89 33.29
C ALA A 236 1.26 -2.06 32.33
N LEU A 237 1.74 -2.04 31.08
CA LEU A 237 1.43 -3.03 30.05
C LEU A 237 2.69 -3.83 29.63
N PRO A 238 3.31 -4.61 30.53
CA PRO A 238 4.63 -5.22 30.30
C PRO A 238 4.65 -6.32 29.23
N ARG A 239 3.47 -6.83 28.83
CA ARG A 239 3.32 -7.89 27.82
C ARG A 239 2.92 -7.37 26.45
N LEU A 240 2.90 -6.05 26.26
CA LEU A 240 2.46 -5.45 25.00
C LEU A 240 3.45 -5.75 23.88
N ILE A 241 2.94 -6.31 22.78
CA ILE A 241 3.71 -6.73 21.60
C ILE A 241 3.38 -5.82 20.41
N TYR A 242 2.13 -5.41 20.28
CA TYR A 242 1.62 -4.59 19.19
C TYR A 242 0.91 -3.36 19.75
N LEU A 243 1.32 -2.19 19.28
CA LEU A 243 0.65 -0.92 19.54
C LEU A 243 0.46 -0.15 18.23
N ASN A 244 -0.79 0.19 17.93
CA ASN A 244 -1.12 1.12 16.86
C ASN A 244 -1.80 2.36 17.43
N VAL A 245 -1.16 3.50 17.27
CA VAL A 245 -1.66 4.83 17.65
C VAL A 245 -1.63 5.77 16.44
N SER A 246 -1.72 5.22 15.23
CA SER A 246 -1.72 6.00 14.00
C SER A 246 -2.99 6.86 13.85
N ASN A 247 -2.93 7.94 13.08
CA ASN A 247 -4.06 8.84 12.84
C ASN A 247 -4.63 9.38 14.16
N ASN A 248 -3.76 10.04 14.92
CA ASN A 248 -4.09 10.74 16.17
C ASN A 248 -3.48 12.15 16.14
N LEU A 249 -3.51 12.86 17.25
CA LEU A 249 -2.99 14.22 17.41
C LEU A 249 -1.78 14.24 18.38
N ILE A 250 -1.04 13.12 18.45
CA ILE A 250 -0.03 12.92 19.48
C ILE A 250 1.14 13.88 19.26
N ARG A 251 1.53 14.57 20.33
CA ARG A 251 2.79 15.31 20.43
C ARG A 251 3.66 14.67 21.51
N LEU A 252 4.96 14.53 21.23
CA LEU A 252 5.92 14.07 22.22
C LEU A 252 6.55 15.26 22.96
N PRO A 253 6.76 15.16 24.28
CA PRO A 253 7.26 16.28 25.10
C PRO A 253 8.70 16.66 24.73
N ALA A 254 8.97 17.95 24.50
CA ALA A 254 10.25 18.46 24.00
C ALA A 254 11.39 18.57 25.04
N GLY A 255 11.34 17.85 26.17
CA GLY A 255 12.39 17.88 27.20
C GLY A 255 12.09 16.98 28.40
N PRO A 256 13.05 16.82 29.34
CA PRO A 256 12.78 16.12 30.60
C PRO A 256 11.67 16.88 31.34
N ALA A 257 10.60 16.17 31.70
CA ALA A 257 9.37 16.72 32.28
C ALA A 257 9.66 17.78 33.37
N ARG A 258 9.66 19.06 32.97
CA ARG A 258 9.84 20.19 33.90
C ARG A 258 8.47 20.54 34.45
N GLY A 259 8.08 19.84 35.51
CA GLY A 259 6.74 19.96 36.07
C GLY A 259 5.76 19.09 35.30
N SER A 260 4.82 18.53 36.05
CA SER A 260 3.79 17.61 35.58
C SER A 260 2.88 18.22 34.53
N GLU A 261 3.23 18.09 33.24
CA GLU A 261 2.23 18.14 32.19
C GLU A 261 1.34 16.90 32.35
N GLY A 262 0.10 17.11 32.74
CA GLY A 262 -0.90 16.06 32.91
C GLY A 262 -1.25 15.38 31.59
N ILE A 263 -1.80 14.17 31.66
CA ILE A 263 -2.63 13.65 30.58
C ILE A 263 -3.94 14.44 30.64
N HIS A 264 -4.27 15.15 29.56
CA HIS A 264 -5.45 16.00 29.49
C HIS A 264 -6.37 15.57 28.34
N ALA A 265 -7.67 15.51 28.60
CA ALA A 265 -8.72 15.41 27.58
C ALA A 265 -9.51 16.73 27.59
N PRO A 266 -9.12 17.72 26.76
CA PRO A 266 -9.66 19.08 26.82
C PRO A 266 -11.15 19.16 26.50
N SER A 267 -11.71 18.29 25.66
CA SER A 267 -13.15 18.34 25.33
C SER A 267 -14.02 17.87 26.50
N GLU A 268 -13.50 16.96 27.32
CA GLU A 268 -14.16 16.41 28.51
C GLU A 268 -13.80 17.19 29.79
N GLY A 269 -12.80 18.09 29.73
CA GLY A 269 -12.27 18.78 30.91
C GLY A 269 -11.57 17.84 31.91
N TRP A 270 -11.15 16.65 31.47
CA TRP A 270 -10.48 15.65 32.31
C TRP A 270 -8.97 15.87 32.31
N SER A 271 -8.36 15.69 33.46
CA SER A 271 -6.91 15.80 33.66
C SER A 271 -6.43 14.80 34.70
N ALA A 272 -5.37 14.06 34.40
CA ALA A 272 -4.66 13.24 35.37
C ALA A 272 -3.16 13.51 35.30
N LEU A 273 -2.46 13.34 36.43
CA LEU A 273 -1.00 13.34 36.43
C LEU A 273 -0.51 12.02 35.82
N PRO A 274 0.56 12.02 35.00
CA PRO A 274 1.21 10.78 34.60
C PRO A 274 1.73 10.09 35.87
N PHE A 275 1.46 8.80 36.03
CA PHE A 275 1.86 8.05 37.24
C PHE A 275 3.38 7.84 37.34
N SER A 276 4.11 8.06 36.24
CA SER A 276 5.53 7.84 36.15
C SER A 276 6.29 9.12 35.77
N ASP A 277 7.15 9.58 36.68
CA ASP A 277 8.30 10.40 36.32
C ASP A 277 9.24 9.49 35.50
N PRO A 278 9.54 9.77 34.22
CA PRO A 278 10.43 8.94 33.41
C PRO A 278 11.84 8.80 34.01
N SER A 279 12.17 9.58 35.05
CA SER A 279 13.42 9.48 35.80
C SER A 279 13.37 8.61 37.08
N ARG A 280 12.22 8.06 37.49
CA ARG A 280 12.10 7.25 38.72
C ARG A 280 11.81 5.78 38.44
N ASN A 281 12.83 4.96 38.75
CA ASN A 281 12.89 3.50 38.84
C ASN A 281 13.33 2.72 37.59
N ALA A 282 14.65 2.76 37.40
CA ALA A 282 15.46 1.86 36.58
C ALA A 282 15.53 0.42 37.13
N SER A 283 14.39 -0.27 37.28
CA SER A 283 14.39 -1.67 37.70
C SER A 283 13.18 -2.47 37.18
N ALA A 284 12.94 -2.42 35.87
CA ALA A 284 12.35 -3.46 35.02
C ALA A 284 12.02 -2.77 33.67
N HIS A 285 12.65 -3.16 32.57
CA HIS A 285 12.44 -2.53 31.25
C HIS A 285 11.01 -2.83 30.73
N PRO A 286 10.02 -1.93 30.90
CA PRO A 286 8.61 -2.29 30.78
C PRO A 286 8.19 -2.57 29.34
N LEU A 287 8.94 -2.04 28.36
CA LEU A 287 8.60 -2.07 26.93
C LEU A 287 9.51 -2.97 26.09
N SER A 288 10.28 -3.83 26.76
CA SER A 288 11.22 -4.74 26.10
C SER A 288 10.54 -5.81 25.23
N GLN A 289 9.21 -5.99 25.32
CA GLN A 289 8.48 -6.96 24.49
C GLN A 289 7.83 -6.36 23.24
N LEU A 290 7.77 -5.03 23.14
CA LEU A 290 7.08 -4.37 22.03
C LEU A 290 7.83 -4.68 20.72
N LEU A 291 7.11 -5.24 19.74
CA LEU A 291 7.65 -5.61 18.43
C LEU A 291 7.20 -4.66 17.33
N ASN A 292 5.98 -4.14 17.41
CA ASN A 292 5.40 -3.27 16.40
C ASN A 292 4.81 -2.02 17.04
N LEU A 293 5.29 -0.87 16.58
CA LEU A 293 4.82 0.45 16.99
C LEU A 293 4.50 1.29 15.76
N ASP A 294 3.22 1.62 15.60
CA ASP A 294 2.76 2.55 14.57
C ASP A 294 2.33 3.89 15.20
N LEU A 295 3.11 4.93 14.89
CA LEU A 295 2.94 6.33 15.28
C LEU A 295 2.67 7.23 14.06
N SER A 296 2.34 6.64 12.90
CA SER A 296 2.14 7.42 11.68
C SER A 296 0.92 8.34 11.76
N TYR A 297 0.89 9.40 10.95
CA TYR A 297 -0.24 10.36 10.94
C TYR A 297 -0.50 10.94 12.35
N ASN A 298 0.51 11.58 12.92
CA ASN A 298 0.44 12.29 14.20
C ASN A 298 1.09 13.68 14.05
N GLU A 299 1.17 14.46 15.13
CA GLU A 299 1.74 15.81 15.15
C GLU A 299 3.13 15.83 15.80
N ILE A 300 3.92 14.75 15.66
CA ILE A 300 5.22 14.62 16.33
C ILE A 300 6.26 15.49 15.60
N GLU A 301 6.75 16.52 16.28
CA GLU A 301 7.78 17.43 15.75
C GLU A 301 9.22 16.96 16.07
N LEU A 302 9.40 16.27 17.20
CA LEU A 302 10.68 15.78 17.69
C LEU A 302 10.48 14.46 18.44
N VAL A 303 11.40 13.51 18.25
CA VAL A 303 11.51 12.31 19.10
C VAL A 303 12.46 12.63 20.26
N PRO A 304 12.00 12.63 21.52
CA PRO A 304 12.84 12.96 22.67
C PRO A 304 13.98 11.94 22.89
N GLU A 305 15.11 12.41 23.43
CA GLU A 305 16.16 11.53 23.94
C GLU A 305 15.58 10.61 25.01
N GLY A 306 15.85 9.30 24.93
CA GLY A 306 15.27 8.31 25.86
C GLY A 306 14.01 7.60 25.37
N PHE A 307 13.18 8.21 24.49
CA PHE A 307 11.86 7.64 24.13
C PHE A 307 11.97 6.24 23.49
N LEU A 308 12.94 6.06 22.60
CA LEU A 308 13.15 4.80 21.88
C LEU A 308 14.11 3.83 22.60
N GLU A 309 14.82 4.29 23.64
CA GLU A 309 15.80 3.48 24.38
C GLU A 309 15.23 2.20 25.00
N PRO A 310 14.04 2.21 25.64
CA PRO A 310 13.50 1.00 26.26
C PRO A 310 12.98 -0.04 25.25
N LEU A 311 12.81 0.32 23.97
CA LEU A 311 12.17 -0.49 22.93
C LEU A 311 13.14 -1.48 22.26
N THR A 312 13.84 -2.28 23.05
CA THR A 312 14.99 -3.09 22.58
C THR A 312 14.62 -4.23 21.62
N SER A 313 13.40 -4.77 21.72
CA SER A 313 12.91 -5.83 20.83
C SER A 313 12.15 -5.33 19.60
N LEU A 314 12.02 -4.01 19.44
CA LEU A 314 11.21 -3.42 18.38
C LEU A 314 11.73 -3.87 17.01
N ARG A 315 10.80 -4.31 16.15
CA ARG A 315 11.07 -4.80 14.79
C ARG A 315 10.52 -3.85 13.73
N PHE A 316 9.41 -3.20 14.03
CA PHE A 316 8.70 -2.29 13.14
C PHE A 316 8.42 -0.98 13.86
N LEU A 317 8.90 0.12 13.29
CA LEU A 317 8.63 1.47 13.75
C LEU A 317 8.15 2.30 12.56
N ASN A 318 6.91 2.79 12.64
CA ASN A 318 6.34 3.68 11.65
C ASN A 318 6.10 5.07 12.28
N LEU A 319 6.82 6.06 11.77
CA LEU A 319 6.74 7.49 12.12
C LEU A 319 6.39 8.32 10.87
N SER A 320 5.88 7.70 9.81
CA SER A 320 5.52 8.40 8.59
C SER A 320 4.44 9.46 8.84
N ARG A 321 4.37 10.49 7.98
CA ARG A 321 3.30 11.51 8.04
C ARG A 321 3.23 12.18 9.42
N ASN A 322 4.38 12.61 9.92
CA ASN A 322 4.53 13.43 11.13
C ASN A 322 5.16 14.79 10.76
N CYS A 323 5.53 15.57 11.77
CA CYS A 323 6.13 16.90 11.61
C CYS A 323 7.64 16.90 11.91
N LEU A 324 8.32 15.75 11.82
CA LEU A 324 9.72 15.61 12.24
C LEU A 324 10.66 16.43 11.34
N ARG A 325 11.55 17.21 11.96
CA ARG A 325 12.64 17.93 11.25
C ARG A 325 14.01 17.27 11.36
N ALA A 326 14.19 16.45 12.38
CA ALA A 326 15.42 15.71 12.63
C ALA A 326 15.08 14.32 13.17
N PHE A 327 15.88 13.32 12.79
CA PHE A 327 15.82 12.00 13.38
C PHE A 327 17.22 11.50 13.70
N ALA A 328 17.45 11.11 14.95
CA ALA A 328 18.76 10.71 15.44
C ALA A 328 18.70 9.38 16.21
N VAL A 329 19.65 8.50 15.90
CA VAL A 329 19.91 7.25 16.61
C VAL A 329 21.40 7.22 16.95
N PRO A 330 21.84 7.91 18.02
CA PRO A 330 23.24 8.30 18.17
C PRO A 330 24.17 7.18 18.66
N HIS A 331 23.67 6.24 19.47
CA HIS A 331 24.49 5.25 20.17
C HIS A 331 24.54 3.90 19.43
N ALA A 332 25.68 3.20 19.55
CA ALA A 332 25.82 1.84 19.03
C ALA A 332 24.89 0.88 19.81
N GLY A 333 24.32 -0.11 19.12
CA GLY A 333 23.40 -1.09 19.75
C GLY A 333 21.98 -0.56 20.02
N PHE A 334 21.67 0.67 19.60
CA PHE A 334 20.32 1.24 19.70
C PHE A 334 19.38 0.56 18.69
N LEU A 335 18.19 0.16 19.16
CA LEU A 335 17.18 -0.58 18.39
C LEU A 335 17.76 -1.76 17.58
N PRO A 336 18.39 -2.75 18.24
CA PRO A 336 19.19 -3.77 17.57
C PRO A 336 18.35 -4.73 16.72
N CYS A 337 17.08 -4.91 17.07
CA CYS A 337 16.15 -5.81 16.40
C CYS A 337 15.33 -5.14 15.28
N LEU A 338 15.48 -3.81 15.08
CA LEU A 338 14.64 -3.07 14.15
C LEU A 338 14.92 -3.53 12.72
N VAL A 339 13.88 -3.98 12.03
CA VAL A 339 13.93 -4.51 10.66
C VAL A 339 13.39 -3.48 9.67
N HIS A 340 12.37 -2.72 10.08
CA HIS A 340 11.67 -1.76 9.26
C HIS A 340 11.51 -0.44 10.01
N LEU A 341 12.01 0.64 9.40
CA LEU A 341 11.85 2.00 9.87
C LEU A 341 11.24 2.84 8.75
N ASP A 342 10.06 3.39 9.02
CA ASP A 342 9.41 4.36 8.15
C ASP A 342 9.39 5.74 8.82
N VAL A 343 10.08 6.70 8.23
CA VAL A 343 10.11 8.12 8.61
C VAL A 343 9.79 8.99 7.38
N SER A 344 9.02 8.44 6.43
CA SER A 344 8.62 9.12 5.20
C SER A 344 7.58 10.22 5.44
N HIS A 345 7.42 11.12 4.47
CA HIS A 345 6.42 12.20 4.50
C HIS A 345 6.49 13.03 5.78
N ASN A 346 7.72 13.42 6.16
CA ASN A 346 8.01 14.31 7.27
C ASN A 346 8.67 15.59 6.69
N ALA A 347 9.26 16.41 7.55
CA ALA A 347 10.04 17.59 7.16
C ALA A 347 11.53 17.40 7.48
N LEU A 348 12.06 16.17 7.37
CA LEU A 348 13.42 15.86 7.82
C LEU A 348 14.45 16.63 7.00
N GLU A 349 15.22 17.49 7.67
CA GLU A 349 16.38 18.19 7.14
C GLU A 349 17.68 17.45 7.52
N THR A 350 17.69 16.82 8.70
CA THR A 350 18.86 16.12 9.23
C THR A 350 18.54 14.68 9.64
N LEU A 351 19.47 13.78 9.36
CA LEU A 351 19.40 12.37 9.72
C LEU A 351 20.74 11.94 10.30
N ALA A 352 20.75 11.48 11.56
CA ALA A 352 21.95 11.03 12.24
C ALA A 352 21.81 9.55 12.64
N LEU A 353 22.46 8.67 11.91
CA LEU A 353 22.49 7.24 12.20
C LEU A 353 23.88 6.86 12.73
N GLY A 354 23.95 6.48 14.00
CA GLY A 354 25.18 6.10 14.67
C GLY A 354 25.81 4.85 14.05
N SER A 355 27.14 4.79 14.04
CA SER A 355 27.84 3.60 13.55
C SER A 355 27.45 2.37 14.38
N ARG A 356 27.05 1.27 13.72
CA ARG A 356 26.56 0.04 14.38
C ARG A 356 25.27 0.22 15.20
N ALA A 357 24.53 1.30 14.99
CA ALA A 357 23.11 1.34 15.33
C ALA A 357 22.30 0.51 14.31
N LEU A 358 21.07 0.12 14.66
CA LEU A 358 20.12 -0.46 13.71
C LEU A 358 20.66 -1.70 12.96
N GLY A 359 21.38 -2.59 13.66
CA GLY A 359 22.14 -3.68 13.04
C GLY A 359 21.32 -4.67 12.20
N SER A 360 20.02 -4.81 12.49
CA SER A 360 19.09 -5.69 11.77
C SER A 360 18.25 -4.98 10.70
N LEU A 361 18.46 -3.67 10.48
CA LEU A 361 17.59 -2.87 9.62
C LEU A 361 17.71 -3.30 8.18
N ARG A 362 16.58 -3.65 7.57
CA ARG A 362 16.49 -4.08 6.16
C ARG A 362 15.79 -3.06 5.29
N THR A 363 14.80 -2.36 5.83
CA THR A 363 14.01 -1.37 5.09
C THR A 363 14.06 -0.03 5.80
N LEU A 364 14.47 1.00 5.05
CA LEU A 364 14.48 2.39 5.49
C LEU A 364 13.71 3.22 4.47
N LEU A 365 12.58 3.80 4.92
CA LEU A 365 11.71 4.65 4.11
C LEU A 365 11.86 6.10 4.55
N LEU A 366 12.36 6.94 3.65
CA LEU A 366 12.69 8.35 3.86
C LEU A 366 12.06 9.24 2.77
N GLN A 367 11.16 8.70 1.94
CA GLN A 367 10.57 9.47 0.84
C GLN A 367 9.77 10.68 1.32
N ALA A 368 9.68 11.72 0.49
CA ALA A 368 8.99 12.98 0.78
C ALA A 368 9.49 13.62 2.09
N ASN A 369 10.76 14.02 2.09
CA ASN A 369 11.41 14.76 3.17
C ASN A 369 12.23 15.92 2.57
N ALA A 370 12.99 16.65 3.38
CA ALA A 370 13.78 17.81 2.96
C ALA A 370 15.31 17.55 3.02
N LEU A 371 15.74 16.30 2.84
CA LEU A 371 17.15 15.92 2.99
C LEU A 371 17.99 16.43 1.79
N GLN A 372 19.02 17.23 2.06
CA GLN A 372 19.86 17.85 1.01
C GLN A 372 21.37 17.58 1.17
N ASP A 373 21.88 17.52 2.40
CA ASP A 373 23.31 17.31 2.69
C ASP A 373 23.48 16.30 3.84
N LEU A 374 23.71 15.03 3.49
CA LEU A 374 23.96 13.97 4.47
C LEU A 374 25.44 13.60 4.52
N PRO A 375 25.95 13.13 5.68
CA PRO A 375 27.27 12.55 5.74
C PRO A 375 27.46 11.43 4.69
N PRO A 376 28.60 11.34 3.99
CA PRO A 376 28.78 10.41 2.87
C PRO A 376 28.48 8.95 3.21
N TYR A 377 28.80 8.52 4.44
CA TYR A 377 28.67 7.13 4.87
C TYR A 377 27.45 6.86 5.76
N THR A 378 26.45 7.75 5.74
CA THR A 378 25.21 7.63 6.54
C THR A 378 24.60 6.23 6.43
N PHE A 379 24.40 5.74 5.18
CA PHE A 379 23.78 4.44 4.93
C PHE A 379 24.78 3.28 4.86
N ALA A 380 26.05 3.55 4.59
CA ALA A 380 27.09 2.51 4.50
C ALA A 380 27.33 1.81 5.84
N SER A 381 26.98 2.47 6.95
CA SER A 381 27.06 1.91 8.30
C SER A 381 26.00 0.83 8.61
N LEU A 382 24.94 0.74 7.79
CA LEU A 382 23.81 -0.16 8.00
C LEU A 382 24.06 -1.51 7.32
N ALA A 383 24.69 -2.43 8.04
CA ALA A 383 25.18 -3.70 7.49
C ALA A 383 24.11 -4.56 6.78
N SER A 384 22.86 -4.52 7.26
CA SER A 384 21.77 -5.39 6.77
C SER A 384 20.79 -4.69 5.80
N LEU A 385 21.07 -3.45 5.40
CA LEU A 385 20.12 -2.64 4.62
C LEU A 385 19.89 -3.23 3.23
N GLN A 386 18.63 -3.49 2.88
CA GLN A 386 18.23 -4.10 1.60
C GLN A 386 17.41 -3.15 0.73
N ARG A 387 16.53 -2.34 1.34
CA ARG A 387 15.65 -1.40 0.66
C ARG A 387 15.80 0.00 1.25
N LEU A 388 16.13 0.95 0.39
CA LEU A 388 16.24 2.36 0.72
C LEU A 388 15.38 3.17 -0.24
N ASN A 389 14.43 3.93 0.32
CA ASN A 389 13.61 4.86 -0.45
C ASN A 389 13.91 6.30 -0.05
N LEU A 390 14.44 7.08 -0.98
CA LEU A 390 14.80 8.50 -0.83
C LEU A 390 14.01 9.38 -1.80
N GLN A 391 12.92 8.89 -2.38
CA GLN A 391 12.12 9.66 -3.35
C GLN A 391 11.69 11.03 -2.79
N GLY A 392 11.66 12.09 -3.61
CA GLY A 392 11.14 13.39 -3.18
C GLY A 392 11.99 14.01 -2.08
N ASN A 393 13.32 13.97 -2.24
CA ASN A 393 14.30 14.64 -1.38
C ASN A 393 15.21 15.50 -2.27
N ARG A 394 16.42 15.84 -1.82
CA ARG A 394 17.43 16.56 -2.62
C ARG A 394 18.80 15.87 -2.50
N VAL A 395 18.79 14.55 -2.43
CA VAL A 395 20.00 13.74 -2.19
C VAL A 395 20.81 13.57 -3.47
N ARG A 396 22.13 13.79 -3.36
CA ARG A 396 23.08 13.72 -4.48
C ARG A 396 24.07 12.58 -4.29
N PRO A 397 24.10 11.55 -5.17
CA PRO A 397 25.11 10.51 -5.12
C PRO A 397 26.54 11.04 -5.30
N CYS A 398 27.47 10.50 -4.52
CA CYS A 398 28.90 10.66 -4.79
C CYS A 398 29.33 9.89 -6.05
N GLY A 399 30.47 10.26 -6.62
CA GLY A 399 31.18 9.41 -7.59
C GLY A 399 31.98 8.31 -6.89
N GLY A 400 32.54 7.40 -7.68
CA GLY A 400 33.46 6.37 -7.20
C GLY A 400 34.82 6.93 -6.77
N PRO A 401 35.78 6.05 -6.40
CA PRO A 401 37.10 6.44 -5.86
C PRO A 401 37.92 7.39 -6.77
N GLY A 402 37.64 7.42 -8.07
CA GLY A 402 38.32 8.26 -9.05
C GLY A 402 37.69 9.64 -9.29
N GLU A 403 36.51 9.92 -8.73
CA GLU A 403 35.79 11.20 -8.90
C GLU A 403 35.13 11.60 -7.56
N PRO A 404 35.87 12.24 -6.63
CA PRO A 404 35.32 12.64 -5.34
C PRO A 404 34.14 13.59 -5.56
N GLY A 405 33.00 13.28 -4.92
CA GLY A 405 31.78 14.05 -5.07
C GLY A 405 31.87 15.44 -4.41
N PRO A 406 30.90 16.33 -4.71
CA PRO A 406 30.79 17.63 -4.06
C PRO A 406 30.53 17.47 -2.55
N LEU A 407 30.78 18.53 -1.79
CA LEU A 407 30.37 18.60 -0.38
C LEU A 407 28.89 18.23 -0.25
N GLY A 408 28.56 17.37 0.73
CA GLY A 408 27.19 16.91 0.98
C GLY A 408 26.74 15.70 0.14
N CYS A 409 27.58 15.16 -0.74
CA CYS A 409 27.22 13.96 -1.49
C CYS A 409 27.09 12.72 -0.59
N VAL A 410 26.21 11.80 -0.98
CA VAL A 410 25.95 10.53 -0.28
C VAL A 410 26.57 9.37 -1.05
N ALA A 411 27.40 8.58 -0.38
CA ALA A 411 28.02 7.41 -0.99
C ALA A 411 27.05 6.22 -0.98
N PHE A 412 26.66 5.79 -2.17
CA PHE A 412 25.91 4.54 -2.38
C PHE A 412 26.81 3.39 -2.83
N SER A 413 28.10 3.64 -3.03
CA SER A 413 29.12 2.64 -3.33
C SER A 413 29.51 1.85 -2.07
N GLY A 414 29.74 0.54 -2.20
CA GLY A 414 30.21 -0.32 -1.12
C GLY A 414 29.13 -0.83 -0.15
N ILE A 415 27.84 -0.57 -0.42
CA ILE A 415 26.72 -1.08 0.40
C ILE A 415 26.32 -2.46 -0.13
N SER A 416 27.12 -3.48 0.18
CA SER A 416 26.99 -4.83 -0.40
C SER A 416 25.63 -5.53 -0.17
N SER A 417 24.89 -5.13 0.87
CA SER A 417 23.57 -5.66 1.22
C SER A 417 22.41 -5.02 0.46
N LEU A 418 22.60 -3.82 -0.11
CA LEU A 418 21.52 -3.06 -0.74
C LEU A 418 21.06 -3.72 -2.03
N ARG A 419 19.74 -3.75 -2.25
CA ARG A 419 19.09 -4.39 -3.40
C ARG A 419 18.14 -3.43 -4.12
N PHE A 420 17.39 -2.64 -3.36
CA PHE A 420 16.45 -1.67 -3.88
C PHE A 420 16.88 -0.26 -3.48
N LEU A 421 17.01 0.62 -4.47
CA LEU A 421 17.28 2.04 -4.25
C LEU A 421 16.34 2.90 -5.11
N ASN A 422 15.56 3.75 -4.45
CA ASN A 422 14.70 4.73 -5.11
C ASN A 422 15.23 6.15 -4.82
N LEU A 423 15.62 6.85 -5.89
CA LEU A 423 16.11 8.22 -5.93
C LEU A 423 15.26 9.10 -6.87
N VAL A 424 13.97 8.76 -6.99
CA VAL A 424 13.01 9.52 -7.80
C VAL A 424 12.86 10.93 -7.24
N ASP A 425 12.71 11.94 -8.09
CA ASP A 425 12.40 13.32 -7.64
C ASP A 425 13.40 13.82 -6.59
N ASN A 426 14.69 13.75 -6.91
CA ASN A 426 15.79 14.23 -6.06
C ASN A 426 16.48 15.49 -6.60
N GLU A 427 15.87 16.14 -7.59
CA GLU A 427 16.43 17.30 -8.29
C GLU A 427 17.88 17.03 -8.77
N MET A 428 18.16 15.79 -9.19
CA MET A 428 19.51 15.36 -9.52
C MET A 428 19.92 15.85 -10.91
N GLU A 429 20.93 16.72 -10.96
CA GLU A 429 21.45 17.26 -12.22
C GLU A 429 22.45 16.33 -12.92
N ARG A 430 23.26 15.57 -12.16
CA ARG A 430 24.34 14.75 -12.73
C ARG A 430 24.60 13.50 -11.90
N LEU A 431 24.62 12.35 -12.56
CA LEU A 431 25.01 11.07 -11.99
C LEU A 431 26.45 10.73 -12.40
N ARG A 432 27.36 10.70 -11.41
CA ARG A 432 28.81 10.51 -11.61
C ARG A 432 29.21 9.06 -11.83
N ALA A 433 30.40 8.86 -12.40
CA ALA A 433 30.94 7.53 -12.64
C ALA A 433 31.17 6.77 -11.33
N GLY A 434 30.80 5.48 -11.29
CA GLY A 434 31.01 4.62 -10.13
C GLY A 434 30.15 4.91 -8.91
N ALA A 435 29.03 5.62 -9.06
CA ALA A 435 28.13 5.97 -7.95
C ALA A 435 27.61 4.76 -7.15
N PHE A 436 27.50 3.60 -7.81
CA PHE A 436 26.98 2.35 -7.23
C PHE A 436 28.00 1.21 -7.24
N LEU A 437 29.29 1.52 -7.37
CA LEU A 437 30.32 0.50 -7.42
C LEU A 437 30.32 -0.35 -6.14
N HIS A 438 30.40 -1.68 -6.29
CA HIS A 438 30.32 -2.65 -5.19
C HIS A 438 28.98 -2.67 -4.41
N THR A 439 27.90 -2.23 -5.06
CA THR A 439 26.53 -2.25 -4.50
C THR A 439 25.63 -2.99 -5.48
N PRO A 440 25.40 -4.31 -5.30
CA PRO A 440 24.71 -5.12 -6.30
C PRO A 440 23.19 -4.92 -6.22
N LEU A 441 22.73 -3.76 -6.70
CA LEU A 441 21.31 -3.41 -6.79
C LEU A 441 20.61 -4.32 -7.80
N THR A 442 19.40 -4.76 -7.44
CA THR A 442 18.45 -5.44 -8.32
C THR A 442 17.45 -4.47 -8.91
N GLU A 443 17.14 -3.38 -8.20
CA GLU A 443 16.20 -2.36 -8.63
C GLU A 443 16.75 -0.96 -8.32
N LEU A 444 16.79 -0.11 -9.35
CA LEU A 444 17.22 1.27 -9.28
C LEU A 444 16.21 2.16 -10.00
N ASP A 445 15.62 3.09 -9.25
CA ASP A 445 14.74 4.11 -9.79
C ASP A 445 15.39 5.49 -9.67
N LEU A 446 15.60 6.14 -10.81
CA LEU A 446 16.19 7.46 -10.98
C LEU A 446 15.22 8.40 -11.73
N SER A 447 13.94 8.06 -11.78
CA SER A 447 12.93 8.81 -12.55
C SER A 447 12.66 10.21 -11.96
N VAL A 448 12.05 11.08 -12.75
CA VAL A 448 11.62 12.43 -12.34
C VAL A 448 12.79 13.24 -11.77
N ASN A 449 13.95 13.18 -12.41
CA ASN A 449 15.08 14.08 -12.19
C ASN A 449 15.29 14.91 -13.47
N PRO A 450 14.53 16.00 -13.67
CA PRO A 450 14.55 16.74 -14.92
C PRO A 450 15.93 17.33 -15.22
N GLY A 451 16.47 17.05 -16.41
CA GLY A 451 17.78 17.53 -16.82
C GLY A 451 18.95 16.65 -16.34
N LEU A 452 18.67 15.46 -15.79
CA LEU A 452 19.70 14.53 -15.35
C LEU A 452 20.70 14.19 -16.46
N ASP A 453 21.97 14.45 -16.21
CA ASP A 453 23.11 14.03 -17.03
C ASP A 453 23.71 12.72 -16.48
N VAL A 454 23.49 11.62 -17.21
CA VAL A 454 24.05 10.30 -16.85
C VAL A 454 25.40 10.13 -17.53
N VAL A 455 26.48 10.25 -16.75
CA VAL A 455 27.86 10.15 -17.26
C VAL A 455 28.20 8.71 -17.63
N SER A 456 29.10 8.54 -18.60
CA SER A 456 29.65 7.21 -18.95
C SER A 456 30.23 6.51 -17.71
N GLY A 457 29.79 5.27 -17.46
CA GLY A 457 30.22 4.50 -16.29
C GLY A 457 29.50 4.86 -14.98
N ALA A 458 28.44 5.68 -15.02
CA ALA A 458 27.61 5.99 -13.85
C ALA A 458 27.01 4.75 -13.18
N LEU A 459 26.54 3.80 -14.00
CA LEU A 459 25.93 2.54 -13.57
C LEU A 459 26.94 1.38 -13.50
N ALA A 460 28.24 1.67 -13.49
CA ALA A 460 29.28 0.65 -13.44
C ALA A 460 29.20 -0.18 -12.15
N GLY A 461 29.30 -1.51 -12.28
CA GLY A 461 29.18 -2.47 -11.19
C GLY A 461 27.78 -3.04 -10.99
N LEU A 462 26.79 -2.59 -11.76
CA LEU A 462 25.40 -3.06 -11.73
C LEU A 462 25.06 -4.07 -12.85
N GLU A 463 25.98 -4.31 -13.79
CA GLU A 463 25.75 -5.07 -15.02
C GLU A 463 25.34 -6.54 -14.76
N ALA A 464 25.82 -7.10 -13.64
CA ALA A 464 25.55 -8.48 -13.23
C ALA A 464 24.38 -8.63 -12.25
N SER A 465 23.82 -7.54 -11.70
CA SER A 465 22.82 -7.61 -10.63
C SER A 465 21.50 -6.92 -10.96
N LEU A 466 21.50 -5.89 -11.80
CA LEU A 466 20.34 -5.03 -12.01
C LEU A 466 19.28 -5.75 -12.86
N GLU A 467 18.06 -5.84 -12.32
CA GLU A 467 16.89 -6.43 -12.97
C GLU A 467 15.88 -5.37 -13.43
N VAL A 468 15.78 -4.26 -12.70
CA VAL A 468 14.83 -3.17 -12.95
C VAL A 468 15.57 -1.85 -12.95
N LEU A 469 15.46 -1.10 -14.05
CA LEU A 469 15.98 0.25 -14.19
C LEU A 469 14.88 1.19 -14.66
N ALA A 470 14.68 2.29 -13.94
CA ALA A 470 13.76 3.35 -14.32
C ALA A 470 14.47 4.72 -14.38
N LEU A 471 14.28 5.40 -15.51
CA LEU A 471 14.81 6.73 -15.84
C LEU A 471 13.70 7.60 -16.47
N GLN A 472 12.46 7.39 -16.05
CA GLN A 472 11.30 8.07 -16.64
C GLN A 472 11.33 9.57 -16.33
N GLY A 473 10.92 10.44 -17.24
CA GLY A 473 10.70 11.85 -16.92
C GLY A 473 11.98 12.67 -16.69
N ASN A 474 13.14 12.17 -17.11
CA ASN A 474 14.44 12.84 -16.89
C ASN A 474 14.81 13.84 -18.00
N GLY A 475 14.10 13.81 -19.13
CA GLY A 475 14.39 14.68 -20.28
C GLY A 475 15.67 14.31 -21.04
N LEU A 476 16.11 13.06 -20.95
CA LEU A 476 17.34 12.55 -21.58
C LEU A 476 17.27 12.66 -23.10
N ALA A 477 18.25 13.33 -23.71
CA ALA A 477 18.40 13.38 -25.17
C ALA A 477 19.22 12.20 -25.72
N VAL A 478 20.18 11.71 -24.93
CA VAL A 478 21.05 10.57 -25.23
C VAL A 478 21.26 9.79 -23.94
N LEU A 479 21.34 8.46 -24.05
CA LEU A 479 21.69 7.58 -22.93
C LEU A 479 23.11 7.02 -23.13
N LEU A 480 24.04 7.39 -22.25
CA LEU A 480 25.45 6.96 -22.28
C LEU A 480 25.69 5.73 -21.39
N VAL A 481 24.82 4.74 -21.51
CA VAL A 481 24.90 3.46 -20.78
C VAL A 481 24.92 2.32 -21.78
N ASP A 482 25.85 1.40 -21.63
CA ASP A 482 25.94 0.20 -22.46
C ASP A 482 24.93 -0.86 -21.99
N LEU A 483 23.64 -0.59 -22.22
CA LEU A 483 22.52 -1.45 -21.81
C LEU A 483 22.68 -2.93 -22.21
N PRO A 484 23.26 -3.29 -23.39
CA PRO A 484 23.53 -4.68 -23.73
C PRO A 484 24.41 -5.45 -22.74
N CYS A 485 25.27 -4.78 -21.97
CA CYS A 485 26.10 -5.44 -20.95
C CYS A 485 25.30 -5.88 -19.71
N PHE A 486 24.08 -5.38 -19.52
CA PHE A 486 23.24 -5.69 -18.35
C PHE A 486 22.51 -7.02 -18.53
N SER A 487 23.23 -8.12 -18.32
CA SER A 487 22.76 -9.49 -18.58
C SER A 487 21.51 -9.90 -17.79
N CYS A 488 21.27 -9.30 -16.63
CA CYS A 488 20.13 -9.61 -15.74
C CYS A 488 18.94 -8.66 -15.89
N LEU A 489 19.03 -7.63 -16.75
CA LEU A 489 18.00 -6.59 -16.84
C LEU A 489 16.73 -7.14 -17.49
N LYS A 490 15.63 -7.12 -16.74
CA LYS A 490 14.30 -7.61 -17.14
C LYS A 490 13.34 -6.48 -17.48
N ARG A 491 13.42 -5.35 -16.79
CA ARG A 491 12.51 -4.21 -17.00
C ARG A 491 13.29 -2.91 -17.14
N LEU A 492 13.03 -2.20 -18.22
CA LEU A 492 13.65 -0.92 -18.53
C LEU A 492 12.56 0.12 -18.83
N ASN A 493 12.48 1.15 -18.00
CA ASN A 493 11.58 2.28 -18.20
C ASN A 493 12.37 3.54 -18.57
N LEU A 494 12.20 3.99 -19.81
CA LEU A 494 12.77 5.23 -20.36
C LEU A 494 11.67 6.19 -20.85
N ALA A 495 10.43 6.03 -20.37
CA ALA A 495 9.31 6.86 -20.78
C ALA A 495 9.54 8.35 -20.47
N GLU A 496 8.85 9.24 -21.16
CA GLU A 496 8.88 10.69 -20.91
C GLU A 496 10.30 11.29 -20.98
N ASN A 497 11.04 10.93 -22.02
CA ASN A 497 12.36 11.48 -22.31
C ASN A 497 12.39 12.13 -23.70
N ARG A 498 13.59 12.51 -24.17
CA ARG A 498 13.81 13.09 -25.51
C ARG A 498 14.70 12.16 -26.35
N LEU A 499 14.66 10.86 -26.08
CA LEU A 499 15.52 9.88 -26.74
C LEU A 499 15.03 9.64 -28.16
N SER A 500 15.97 9.52 -29.09
CA SER A 500 15.70 9.22 -30.50
C SER A 500 16.37 7.92 -30.99
N ARG A 501 17.31 7.39 -30.19
CA ARG A 501 18.08 6.17 -30.50
C ARG A 501 18.47 5.45 -29.21
N LEU A 502 18.66 4.14 -29.32
CA LEU A 502 19.15 3.25 -28.27
C LEU A 502 20.42 2.52 -28.74
N PRO A 503 21.26 2.02 -27.80
CA PRO A 503 22.36 1.12 -28.14
C PRO A 503 21.84 -0.17 -28.80
N ALA A 504 22.69 -0.83 -29.59
CA ALA A 504 22.31 -2.03 -30.32
C ALA A 504 22.51 -3.30 -29.46
N TRP A 505 21.43 -4.06 -29.26
CA TRP A 505 21.49 -5.41 -28.68
C TRP A 505 21.86 -6.42 -29.76
N THR A 506 23.16 -6.72 -29.85
CA THR A 506 23.71 -7.71 -30.79
C THR A 506 23.67 -9.15 -30.26
N GLN A 507 23.49 -9.30 -28.94
CA GLN A 507 23.39 -10.59 -28.25
C GLN A 507 22.03 -10.71 -27.55
N ALA A 508 21.60 -11.94 -27.31
CA ALA A 508 20.37 -12.21 -26.57
C ALA A 508 20.53 -11.76 -25.10
N VAL A 509 19.55 -11.01 -24.60
CA VAL A 509 19.49 -10.53 -23.21
C VAL A 509 18.20 -11.00 -22.54
N SER A 510 18.03 -10.71 -21.25
CA SER A 510 16.88 -11.14 -20.44
C SER A 510 15.74 -10.10 -20.36
N LEU A 511 15.76 -9.06 -21.20
CA LEU A 511 14.81 -7.96 -21.13
C LEU A 511 13.40 -8.40 -21.56
N GLU A 512 12.44 -8.25 -20.66
CA GLU A 512 11.04 -8.65 -20.84
C GLU A 512 10.11 -7.45 -21.10
N VAL A 513 10.37 -6.31 -20.44
CA VAL A 513 9.56 -5.11 -20.53
C VAL A 513 10.42 -3.91 -20.91
N LEU A 514 10.05 -3.25 -22.00
CA LEU A 514 10.69 -2.02 -22.47
C LEU A 514 9.64 -0.92 -22.64
N ASP A 515 9.76 0.15 -21.86
CA ASP A 515 8.88 1.31 -21.94
C ASP A 515 9.62 2.52 -22.53
N LEU A 516 9.16 2.96 -23.70
CA LEU A 516 9.70 4.08 -24.47
C LEU A 516 8.63 5.15 -24.74
N ARG A 517 7.52 5.18 -23.99
CA ARG A 517 6.44 6.14 -24.22
C ARG A 517 6.93 7.58 -24.17
N ASN A 518 6.26 8.47 -24.90
CA ASN A 518 6.51 9.91 -24.90
C ASN A 518 8.01 10.25 -25.10
N ASN A 519 8.57 9.84 -26.24
CA ASN A 519 9.96 10.07 -26.62
C ASN A 519 10.03 10.66 -28.05
N SER A 520 11.22 10.67 -28.64
CA SER A 520 11.47 11.17 -30.00
C SER A 520 11.91 10.06 -30.97
N PHE A 521 11.48 8.80 -30.74
CA PHE A 521 11.81 7.69 -31.62
C PHE A 521 11.06 7.77 -32.95
N SER A 522 11.80 7.83 -34.05
CA SER A 522 11.25 7.70 -35.40
C SER A 522 11.44 6.29 -35.96
N LEU A 523 12.59 5.66 -35.65
CA LEU A 523 12.99 4.36 -36.16
C LEU A 523 13.46 3.46 -35.02
N LEU A 524 13.00 2.21 -35.02
CA LEU A 524 13.49 1.10 -34.20
C LEU A 524 14.01 0.01 -35.15
N PRO A 525 15.25 0.13 -35.66
CA PRO A 525 15.78 -0.79 -36.64
C PRO A 525 16.03 -2.17 -36.02
N GLY A 526 15.73 -3.24 -36.76
CA GLY A 526 16.01 -4.61 -36.32
C GLY A 526 17.50 -4.87 -36.04
N SER A 527 18.41 -4.13 -36.66
CA SER A 527 19.85 -4.18 -36.35
C SER A 527 20.18 -3.76 -34.92
N ALA A 528 19.35 -2.92 -34.29
CA ALA A 528 19.52 -2.52 -32.90
C ALA A 528 18.70 -3.39 -31.94
N MET A 529 17.54 -3.90 -32.36
CA MET A 529 16.59 -4.60 -31.50
C MET A 529 16.66 -6.13 -31.58
N GLY A 530 17.45 -6.70 -32.51
CA GLY A 530 17.47 -8.14 -32.79
C GLY A 530 17.77 -9.02 -31.57
N GLY A 531 18.65 -8.58 -30.66
CA GLY A 531 18.95 -9.29 -29.42
C GLY A 531 17.79 -9.37 -28.42
N LEU A 532 16.71 -8.59 -28.61
CA LEU A 532 15.53 -8.57 -27.74
C LEU A 532 14.41 -9.51 -28.23
N GLU A 533 14.50 -10.03 -29.46
CA GLU A 533 13.38 -10.70 -30.14
C GLU A 533 12.82 -11.92 -29.38
N ALA A 534 13.69 -12.65 -28.67
CA ALA A 534 13.32 -13.87 -27.95
C ALA A 534 12.85 -13.63 -26.50
N SER A 535 13.24 -12.52 -25.88
CA SER A 535 12.97 -12.25 -24.46
C SER A 535 11.84 -11.26 -24.23
N LEU A 536 11.65 -10.31 -25.16
CA LEU A 536 10.74 -9.18 -24.99
C LEU A 536 9.29 -9.66 -25.02
N ARG A 537 8.53 -9.29 -23.99
CA ARG A 537 7.11 -9.64 -23.83
C ARG A 537 6.21 -8.43 -23.99
N ARG A 538 6.65 -7.25 -23.51
CA ARG A 538 5.88 -6.00 -23.59
C ARG A 538 6.75 -4.85 -24.09
N LEU A 539 6.22 -4.09 -25.03
CA LEU A 539 6.88 -2.92 -25.60
C LEU A 539 5.90 -1.75 -25.64
N TYR A 540 6.21 -0.68 -24.94
CA TYR A 540 5.40 0.54 -24.92
C TYR A 540 6.07 1.63 -25.77
N LEU A 541 5.34 2.19 -26.72
CA LEU A 541 5.86 3.12 -27.75
C LEU A 541 4.94 4.33 -28.00
N GLN A 542 3.83 4.45 -27.29
CA GLN A 542 2.84 5.52 -27.45
C GLN A 542 3.50 6.90 -27.29
N GLY A 543 3.04 7.89 -28.06
CA GLY A 543 3.58 9.25 -27.99
C GLY A 543 4.96 9.43 -28.65
N ASN A 544 5.33 8.56 -29.59
CA ASN A 544 6.55 8.70 -30.41
C ASN A 544 6.22 9.09 -31.86
N PRO A 545 7.07 9.90 -32.53
CA PRO A 545 6.91 10.25 -33.94
C PRO A 545 7.38 9.11 -34.87
N LEU A 546 6.78 7.93 -34.76
CA LEU A 546 7.20 6.73 -35.51
C LEU A 546 7.04 6.90 -37.02
N SER A 547 8.03 6.45 -37.80
CA SER A 547 7.92 6.35 -39.26
C SER A 547 7.12 5.11 -39.65
N CYS A 548 6.09 5.25 -40.50
CA CYS A 548 5.29 4.11 -40.94
C CYS A 548 6.09 3.10 -41.79
N CYS A 549 7.13 3.54 -42.49
CA CYS A 549 7.84 2.72 -43.49
C CYS A 549 9.28 2.34 -43.15
N GLY A 550 9.79 2.81 -42.01
CA GLY A 550 11.15 2.49 -41.56
C GLY A 550 11.24 1.45 -40.43
N ASN A 551 10.09 0.95 -39.96
CA ASN A 551 9.98 0.11 -38.77
C ASN A 551 9.58 -1.34 -39.10
N GLY A 552 10.23 -1.95 -40.11
CA GLY A 552 9.90 -3.30 -40.57
C GLY A 552 10.01 -4.38 -39.49
N TRP A 553 10.97 -4.25 -38.57
CA TRP A 553 11.09 -5.15 -37.41
C TRP A 553 9.89 -5.04 -36.45
N LEU A 554 9.48 -3.81 -36.11
CA LEU A 554 8.34 -3.55 -35.22
C LEU A 554 7.04 -4.09 -35.82
N ALA A 555 6.83 -3.85 -37.13
CA ALA A 555 5.66 -4.38 -37.84
C ALA A 555 5.64 -5.92 -37.82
N ALA A 556 6.78 -6.58 -38.04
CA ALA A 556 6.88 -8.03 -37.97
C ALA A 556 6.56 -8.57 -36.57
N GLN A 557 7.04 -7.90 -35.52
CA GLN A 557 6.81 -8.33 -34.13
C GLN A 557 5.34 -8.19 -33.70
N LEU A 558 4.67 -7.13 -34.15
CA LEU A 558 3.24 -6.90 -33.94
C LEU A 558 2.38 -7.95 -34.67
N HIS A 559 2.65 -8.23 -35.95
CA HIS A 559 1.89 -9.21 -36.73
C HIS A 559 2.02 -10.64 -36.19
N GLN A 560 3.18 -10.99 -35.62
CA GLN A 560 3.41 -12.31 -35.04
C GLN A 560 2.81 -12.47 -33.62
N GLY A 561 2.29 -11.40 -33.02
CA GLY A 561 1.72 -11.42 -31.67
C GLY A 561 2.74 -11.78 -30.57
N ARG A 562 4.03 -11.60 -30.84
CA ARG A 562 5.12 -11.98 -29.92
C ARG A 562 5.33 -10.96 -28.80
N VAL A 563 4.96 -9.71 -29.04
CA VAL A 563 5.09 -8.61 -28.08
C VAL A 563 3.74 -7.95 -27.94
N ASP A 564 3.28 -7.85 -26.69
CA ASP A 564 2.07 -7.13 -26.35
C ASP A 564 2.38 -5.63 -26.30
N VAL A 565 1.67 -4.86 -27.12
CA VAL A 565 1.69 -3.39 -27.11
C VAL A 565 0.36 -2.97 -26.54
N ASP A 566 0.39 -2.25 -25.41
CA ASP A 566 -0.78 -1.90 -24.61
C ASP A 566 -2.02 -1.55 -25.46
N PRO A 567 -3.13 -2.30 -25.31
CA PRO A 567 -4.33 -2.17 -26.15
C PRO A 567 -5.16 -0.92 -25.84
N THR A 568 -4.83 -0.16 -24.80
CA THR A 568 -5.63 0.99 -24.35
C THR A 568 -5.49 2.23 -25.23
N GLN A 569 -4.45 2.32 -26.07
CA GLN A 569 -4.23 3.41 -27.02
C GLN A 569 -3.65 2.89 -28.35
N GLU A 570 -4.26 3.25 -29.47
CA GLU A 570 -3.75 2.89 -30.80
C GLU A 570 -2.38 3.54 -31.06
N LEU A 571 -1.41 2.72 -31.49
CA LEU A 571 -0.08 3.19 -31.86
C LEU A 571 -0.15 3.92 -33.21
N THR A 572 0.25 5.19 -33.26
CA THR A 572 0.26 5.98 -34.50
C THR A 572 1.64 6.10 -35.14
N CYS A 573 1.68 6.34 -36.44
CA CYS A 573 2.88 6.58 -37.22
C CYS A 573 2.65 7.68 -38.28
N ARG A 574 3.72 8.20 -38.87
CA ARG A 574 3.70 9.24 -39.90
C ARG A 574 4.39 8.80 -41.20
N PHE A 575 3.80 9.13 -42.35
CA PHE A 575 4.43 9.02 -43.67
C PHE A 575 5.19 10.31 -43.99
N GLY A 576 6.48 10.37 -43.66
CA GLY A 576 7.26 11.60 -43.86
C GLY A 576 6.68 12.78 -43.05
N SER A 577 6.20 13.82 -43.73
CA SER A 577 5.60 15.03 -43.12
C SER A 577 4.06 15.03 -43.11
N GLN A 578 3.41 13.89 -43.30
CA GLN A 578 1.93 13.77 -43.38
C GLN A 578 1.25 13.51 -42.02
N GLU A 579 -0.09 13.49 -42.05
CA GLU A 579 -0.99 13.22 -40.91
C GLU A 579 -0.72 11.86 -40.22
N GLU A 580 -1.04 11.79 -38.93
CA GLU A 580 -0.87 10.58 -38.11
C GLU A 580 -1.87 9.50 -38.50
N VAL A 581 -1.37 8.29 -38.73
CA VAL A 581 -2.16 7.11 -39.10
C VAL A 581 -1.92 6.03 -38.07
N ALA A 582 -2.97 5.29 -37.69
CA ALA A 582 -2.81 4.12 -36.82
C ALA A 582 -1.99 3.04 -37.53
N LEU A 583 -0.94 2.53 -36.85
CA LEU A 583 0.01 1.57 -37.41
C LEU A 583 -0.66 0.24 -37.79
N SER A 584 -1.76 -0.13 -37.11
CA SER A 584 -2.59 -1.30 -37.42
C SER A 584 -3.20 -1.26 -38.84
N HIS A 585 -3.40 -0.06 -39.40
CA HIS A 585 -3.99 0.14 -40.71
C HIS A 585 -2.96 0.24 -41.84
N VAL A 586 -1.66 0.28 -41.53
CA VAL A 586 -0.59 0.42 -42.53
C VAL A 586 -0.28 -0.93 -43.17
N ARG A 587 -0.40 -1.03 -44.50
CA ARG A 587 -0.01 -2.23 -45.25
C ARG A 587 1.40 -2.08 -45.81
N PRO A 588 2.16 -3.18 -45.98
CA PRO A 588 3.49 -3.13 -46.60
C PRO A 588 3.51 -2.44 -47.98
N GLU A 589 2.43 -2.57 -48.76
CA GLU A 589 2.26 -1.96 -50.09
C GLU A 589 2.16 -0.43 -50.06
N ASP A 590 1.70 0.17 -48.95
CA ASP A 590 1.56 1.62 -48.80
C ASP A 590 2.95 2.30 -48.78
N CYS A 591 3.98 1.57 -48.37
CA CYS A 591 5.35 2.04 -48.32
C CYS A 591 6.06 2.06 -49.67
N GLU A 592 5.58 1.30 -50.67
CA GLU A 592 6.13 1.32 -52.03
C GLU A 592 5.64 2.54 -52.83
N LYS A 593 4.40 3.00 -52.60
CA LYS A 593 3.79 4.11 -53.34
C LYS A 593 4.40 5.50 -53.05
N GLY A 594 5.04 5.68 -51.89
CA GLY A 594 5.68 6.95 -51.51
C GLY A 594 6.95 7.27 -52.32
N GLY A 595 7.70 6.25 -52.77
CA GLY A 595 8.91 6.43 -53.58
C GLY A 595 8.61 6.71 -55.06
N LEU A 596 7.52 6.16 -55.60
CA LEU A 596 7.19 6.22 -57.02
C LEU A 596 6.79 7.62 -57.51
N LYS A 597 6.18 8.47 -56.66
CA LYS A 597 5.80 9.84 -57.07
C LYS A 597 7.01 10.76 -57.28
N ASN A 598 8.05 10.63 -56.46
CA ASN A 598 9.24 11.47 -56.56
C ASN A 598 10.15 11.07 -57.74
N VAL A 599 10.26 9.78 -58.03
CA VAL A 599 11.05 9.28 -59.17
C VAL A 599 10.41 9.68 -60.50
N ASN A 600 9.08 9.57 -60.63
CA ASN A 600 8.39 10.00 -61.86
C ASN A 600 8.49 11.52 -62.07
N LEU A 601 8.41 12.34 -61.02
CA LEU A 601 8.54 13.80 -61.16
C LEU A 601 9.96 14.21 -61.62
N ILE A 602 11.00 13.56 -61.08
CA ILE A 602 12.40 13.80 -61.49
C ILE A 602 12.63 13.35 -62.94
N ILE A 603 12.07 12.21 -63.35
CA ILE A 603 12.14 11.73 -64.74
C ILE A 603 11.42 12.71 -65.67
N ILE A 604 10.23 13.20 -65.32
CA ILE A 604 9.49 14.17 -66.13
C ILE A 604 10.25 15.51 -66.22
N LEU A 605 10.81 16.01 -65.10
CA LEU A 605 11.59 17.25 -65.08
C LEU A 605 12.89 17.15 -65.87
N THR A 606 13.58 16.02 -65.80
CA THR A 606 14.80 15.77 -66.60
C THR A 606 14.46 15.62 -68.08
N PHE A 607 13.36 14.95 -68.44
CA PHE A 607 12.89 14.87 -69.82
C PHE A 607 12.46 16.24 -70.37
N ALA A 608 11.79 17.06 -69.56
CA ALA A 608 11.41 18.43 -69.92
C ALA A 608 12.64 19.32 -70.13
N LEU A 609 13.65 19.21 -69.27
CA LEU A 609 14.91 19.96 -69.39
C LEU A 609 15.68 19.56 -70.65
N ILE A 610 15.80 18.25 -70.93
CA ILE A 610 16.46 17.74 -72.14
C ILE A 610 15.70 18.20 -73.39
N SER A 611 14.37 18.17 -73.36
CA SER A 611 13.51 18.63 -74.47
C SER A 611 13.66 20.13 -74.72
N ALA A 612 13.76 20.94 -73.66
CA ALA A 612 14.01 22.39 -73.75
C ALA A 612 15.40 22.70 -74.31
N ILE A 613 16.42 21.94 -73.92
CA ILE A 613 17.78 22.05 -74.49
C ILE A 613 17.79 21.63 -75.96
N LEU A 614 17.05 20.60 -76.35
CA LEU A 614 16.94 20.18 -77.75
C LEU A 614 16.20 21.23 -78.60
N LEU A 615 15.13 21.82 -78.07
CA LEU A 615 14.37 22.88 -78.74
C LEU A 615 15.20 24.17 -78.91
N THR A 616 15.98 24.55 -77.90
CA THR A 616 16.86 25.73 -77.98
C THR A 616 18.04 25.53 -78.92
N THR A 617 18.60 24.31 -78.98
CA THR A 617 19.65 23.95 -79.96
C THR A 617 19.12 23.86 -81.39
N LEU A 618 17.90 23.34 -81.60
CA LEU A 618 17.20 23.37 -82.89
C LEU A 618 16.84 24.81 -83.32
N ALA A 619 16.36 25.65 -82.39
CA ALA A 619 16.04 27.04 -82.68
C ALA A 619 17.30 27.85 -83.05
N THR A 620 18.41 27.65 -82.34
CA THR A 620 19.69 28.28 -82.69
C THR A 620 20.26 27.75 -84.01
N CYS A 621 20.13 26.46 -84.32
CA CYS A 621 20.51 25.89 -85.61
C CYS A 621 19.66 26.44 -86.76
N CYS A 622 18.34 26.62 -86.55
CA CYS A 622 17.44 27.26 -87.51
C CYS A 622 17.77 28.74 -87.72
N CYS A 623 18.11 29.49 -86.66
CA CYS A 623 18.54 30.88 -86.76
C CYS A 623 19.86 31.02 -87.53
N VAL A 624 20.83 30.12 -87.31
CA VAL A 624 22.12 30.11 -88.04
C VAL A 624 21.92 29.71 -89.51
N ARG A 625 21.01 28.77 -89.82
CA ARG A 625 20.64 28.45 -91.21
C ARG A 625 19.92 29.61 -91.91
N ARG A 626 19.09 30.37 -91.19
CA ARG A 626 18.40 31.56 -91.72
C ARG A 626 19.35 32.73 -91.98
N GLN A 627 20.41 32.89 -91.17
CA GLN A 627 21.48 33.86 -91.43
C GLN A 627 22.36 33.47 -92.63
N LYS A 628 22.66 32.18 -92.83
CA LYS A 628 23.40 31.71 -94.02
C LYS A 628 22.60 31.82 -95.33
N PHE A 629 21.28 31.67 -95.31
CA PHE A 629 20.43 31.87 -96.50
C PHE A 629 20.22 33.36 -96.85
N SER A 630 20.34 34.28 -95.89
CA SER A 630 20.21 35.73 -96.11
C SER A 630 21.44 36.37 -96.80
N GLN A 631 22.61 35.69 -96.78
CA GLN A 631 23.85 36.20 -97.38
C GLN A 631 24.10 35.75 -98.84
N GLN A 632 23.17 35.02 -99.48
CA GLN A 632 23.31 34.62 -100.89
C GLN A 632 22.37 35.35 -101.88
N TYR A 633 21.55 36.31 -101.44
CA TYR A 633 20.78 37.17 -102.32
C TYR A 633 20.81 38.62 -101.84
N LYS A 634 21.89 39.33 -102.18
CA LYS A 634 21.99 40.78 -102.36
C LYS A 634 23.28 41.08 -103.13
N ALA A 635 23.18 40.85 -104.44
CA ALA A 635 23.76 41.75 -105.43
C ALA A 635 22.88 43.00 -105.52
#